data_AF-A0A835ERS2-F1
#
_entry.id   AF-A0A835ERS2-F1
#
_cell.length_a   1.000
_cell.length_b   1.000
_cell.length_c   1.000
_cell.angle_alpha   90.00
_cell.angle_beta   90.00
_cell.angle_gamma   90.00
#
_symmetry.space_group_name_H-M   'P 1'
#
loop_
_entity.id
_entity.type
_entity.pdbx_description
1 polymer ?
#
loop_
_entity_poly.entity_id
_entity_poly.type
_entity_poly.pdbx_seq_one_letter_code
_entity_poly.pdbx_strand_id
1 'polypeptide(L)'
;MTPEVKKAITDQRMKRYKFICFGGTAIMVLVDKAALLNRVYQCNHIAARLCTLYLTFALLSMLLGLIASSFPDSAPFAMPIAWNGTLQAFLTLNAFFHMRIIDVYPELLRLTISFLLTSILFSICWSFCARHTVHLVQAARHEKSHLCSRAESVG
;
A
#
# COMPACT_ATOMS: atom_id res chain seq x y z
N MET A 1 22.24 15.26 -6.29
CA MET A 1 20.83 15.66 -6.04
C MET A 1 20.83 16.73 -4.97
N THR A 2 20.22 17.89 -5.20
CA THR A 2 20.17 18.93 -4.17
C THR A 2 19.20 18.52 -3.04
N PRO A 3 19.44 18.96 -1.79
CA PRO A 3 18.59 18.63 -0.64
C PRO A 3 17.11 18.98 -0.86
N GLU A 4 16.85 20.14 -1.47
CA GLU A 4 15.51 20.65 -1.81
C GLU A 4 14.71 19.68 -2.69
N VAL A 5 15.35 19.10 -3.71
CA VAL A 5 14.68 18.16 -4.63
C VAL A 5 14.35 16.84 -3.92
N LYS A 6 15.20 16.41 -2.98
CA LYS A 6 14.96 15.19 -2.21
C LYS A 6 13.80 15.36 -1.25
N LYS A 7 13.69 16.54 -0.65
CA LYS A 7 12.57 16.93 0.21
C LYS A 7 11.25 16.93 -0.56
N ALA A 8 11.18 17.63 -1.70
CA ALA A 8 9.97 17.70 -2.51
C ALA A 8 9.43 16.32 -2.97
N ILE A 9 10.31 15.40 -3.37
CA ILE A 9 9.90 14.03 -3.75
C ILE A 9 9.36 13.27 -2.55
N THR A 10 10.02 13.40 -1.40
CA THR A 10 9.58 12.76 -0.16
C THR A 10 8.20 13.28 0.24
N ASP A 11 7.99 14.59 0.24
CA ASP A 11 6.71 15.22 0.60
C ASP A 11 5.58 14.76 -0.33
N GLN A 12 5.84 14.69 -1.64
CA GLN A 12 4.86 14.19 -2.60
C GLN A 12 4.48 12.72 -2.32
N ARG A 13 5.45 11.87 -1.95
CA ARG A 13 5.18 10.47 -1.60
C ARG A 13 4.40 10.36 -0.31
N MET A 14 4.79 11.09 0.73
CA MET A 14 4.06 11.09 2.01
C MET A 14 2.61 11.52 1.81
N LYS A 15 2.35 12.53 0.97
CA LYS A 15 0.98 12.93 0.61
C LYS A 15 0.20 11.78 -0.02
N ARG A 16 0.79 11.02 -0.96
CA ARG A 16 0.14 9.85 -1.58
C ARG A 16 -0.13 8.74 -0.57
N TYR A 17 0.84 8.41 0.29
CA TYR A 17 0.66 7.42 1.34
C TYR A 17 -0.45 7.83 2.30
N LYS A 18 -0.53 9.11 2.68
CA LYS A 18 -1.61 9.65 3.52
C LYS A 18 -2.99 9.35 2.91
N PHE A 19 -3.18 9.68 1.64
CA PHE A 19 -4.46 9.43 0.95
C PHE A 19 -4.80 7.94 0.89
N ILE A 20 -3.83 7.08 0.56
CA ILE A 20 -4.08 5.64 0.44
C ILE A 20 -4.34 5.01 1.82
N CYS A 21 -3.55 5.33 2.84
CA CYS A 21 -3.79 4.88 4.22
C CYS A 21 -5.17 5.32 4.72
N PHE A 22 -5.54 6.58 4.50
CA PHE A 22 -6.86 7.09 4.86
C PHE A 22 -7.98 6.32 4.14
N GLY A 23 -7.85 6.14 2.82
CA GLY A 23 -8.81 5.38 2.02
C GLY A 23 -8.95 3.93 2.48
N GLY A 24 -7.83 3.24 2.75
CA GLY A 24 -7.82 1.88 3.26
C GLY A 24 -8.49 1.76 4.64
N THR A 25 -8.18 2.68 5.56
CA THR A 25 -8.84 2.75 6.87
C THR A 25 -10.34 2.99 6.72
N ALA A 26 -10.75 3.92 5.85
CA ALA A 26 -12.16 4.20 5.61
C ALA A 26 -12.90 2.96 5.07
N ILE A 27 -12.30 2.23 4.12
CA ILE A 27 -12.86 0.97 3.60
C ILE A 27 -13.04 -0.07 4.72
N MET A 28 -12.07 -0.22 5.64
CA MET A 28 -12.21 -1.15 6.77
C MET A 28 -13.35 -0.80 7.75
N VAL A 29 -13.71 0.48 7.82
CA VAL A 29 -14.85 0.94 8.63
C VAL A 29 -16.16 0.71 7.88
N LEU A 30 -16.19 0.97 6.57
CA LEU A 30 -17.41 0.89 5.75
C LEU A 30 -17.79 -0.54 5.33
N VAL A 31 -16.82 -1.44 5.18
CA VAL A 31 -17.10 -2.83 4.81
C VAL A 31 -17.66 -3.59 6.03
N ASP A 32 -18.76 -4.32 5.80
CA ASP A 32 -19.31 -5.26 6.78
C ASP A 32 -18.40 -6.50 6.90
N LYS A 33 -17.32 -6.31 7.66
CA LYS A 33 -16.36 -7.35 8.01
C LYS A 33 -16.98 -8.46 8.85
N ALA A 34 -18.04 -8.19 9.62
CA ALA A 34 -18.69 -9.21 10.43
C ALA A 34 -19.39 -10.23 9.54
N ALA A 35 -20.13 -9.77 8.52
CA ALA A 35 -20.73 -10.65 7.53
C ALA A 35 -19.68 -11.47 6.77
N LEU A 36 -18.58 -10.85 6.32
CA LEU A 36 -17.50 -11.55 5.61
C LEU A 36 -16.81 -12.60 6.50
N LEU A 37 -16.43 -12.23 7.73
CA LEU A 37 -15.78 -13.14 8.66
C LEU A 37 -16.70 -14.28 9.08
N ASN A 38 -18.01 -14.04 9.21
CA ASN A 38 -18.96 -15.09 9.52
C ASN A 38 -19.02 -16.14 8.39
N ARG A 39 -18.99 -15.72 7.11
CA ARG A 39 -18.91 -16.68 5.98
C ARG A 39 -17.65 -17.53 6.06
N VAL A 40 -16.50 -16.90 6.28
CA VAL A 40 -15.22 -17.62 6.47
C VAL A 40 -15.33 -18.57 7.66
N TYR A 41 -15.98 -18.15 8.75
CA TYR A 41 -16.15 -18.95 9.95
C TYR A 41 -16.98 -20.21 9.71
N GLN A 42 -18.05 -20.13 8.91
CA GLN A 42 -18.85 -21.31 8.55
C GLN A 42 -18.04 -22.35 7.77
N CYS A 43 -17.06 -21.91 6.97
CA CYS A 43 -16.21 -22.81 6.19
C CYS A 43 -14.99 -23.31 6.98
N ASN A 44 -14.35 -22.45 7.78
CA ASN A 44 -13.17 -22.77 8.57
C ASN A 44 -12.95 -21.75 9.71
N HIS A 45 -13.15 -22.19 10.96
CA HIS A 45 -12.99 -21.35 12.15
C HIS A 45 -11.57 -20.83 12.37
N ILE A 46 -10.55 -21.62 12.05
CA ILE A 46 -9.14 -21.22 12.21
C ILE A 46 -8.81 -20.11 11.20
N ALA A 47 -9.23 -20.28 9.95
CA ALA A 47 -9.05 -19.27 8.91
C ALA A 47 -9.73 -17.95 9.30
N ALA A 48 -10.95 -17.99 9.85
CA ALA A 48 -11.66 -16.79 10.30
C ALA A 48 -10.93 -16.05 11.45
N ARG A 49 -10.34 -16.78 12.41
CA ARG A 49 -9.51 -16.19 13.47
C ARG A 49 -8.25 -15.53 12.91
N LEU A 50 -7.54 -16.22 12.00
CA LEU A 50 -6.36 -15.67 11.33
C LEU A 50 -6.69 -14.41 10.52
N CYS A 51 -7.83 -14.42 9.81
CA CYS A 51 -8.33 -13.25 9.09
C CYS A 51 -8.62 -12.08 10.04
N THR A 52 -9.23 -12.35 11.19
CA THR A 52 -9.52 -11.31 12.21
C THR A 52 -8.24 -10.67 12.74
N LEU A 53 -7.23 -11.49 13.08
CA LEU A 53 -5.93 -11.00 13.54
C LEU A 53 -5.23 -10.17 12.45
N TYR A 54 -5.24 -10.66 11.21
CA TYR A 54 -4.65 -9.96 10.07
C TYR A 54 -5.33 -8.61 9.81
N LEU A 55 -6.67 -8.56 9.75
CA LEU A 55 -7.43 -7.33 9.53
C LEU A 55 -7.15 -6.29 10.64
N THR A 56 -7.01 -6.75 11.89
CA THR A 56 -6.65 -5.88 13.02
C THR A 56 -5.24 -5.31 12.86
N PHE A 57 -4.27 -6.16 12.52
CA PHE A 57 -2.89 -5.74 12.24
C PHE A 57 -2.80 -4.75 11.07
N ALA A 58 -3.56 -5.02 9.99
CA ALA A 58 -3.60 -4.16 8.82
C ALA A 58 -4.20 -2.78 9.17
N LEU A 59 -5.27 -2.74 9.97
CA LEU A 59 -5.85 -1.50 10.47
C LEU A 59 -4.84 -0.67 11.25
N LEU A 60 -4.17 -1.27 12.22
CA LEU A 60 -3.15 -0.59 13.03
C LEU A 60 -2.01 -0.08 12.15
N SER A 61 -1.55 -0.88 11.19
CA SER A 61 -0.50 -0.49 10.24
C SER A 61 -0.93 0.69 9.36
N MET A 62 -2.17 0.72 8.88
CA MET A 62 -2.71 1.84 8.09
C MET A 62 -2.83 3.11 8.93
N LEU A 63 -3.31 3.00 10.19
CA LEU A 63 -3.40 4.13 11.11
C LEU A 63 -2.01 4.70 11.45
N LEU A 64 -1.03 3.84 11.73
CA LEU A 64 0.36 4.25 11.92
C LEU A 64 0.93 4.92 10.68
N GLY A 65 0.65 4.37 9.49
CA GLY A 65 1.05 4.99 8.23
C GLY A 65 0.39 6.35 7.99
N LEU A 66 -0.86 6.52 8.40
CA LEU A 66 -1.60 7.79 8.32
C LEU A 66 -1.01 8.86 9.25
N ILE A 67 -0.64 8.46 10.48
CA ILE A 67 0.04 9.33 11.44
C ILE A 67 1.42 9.72 10.92
N ALA A 68 2.23 8.74 10.51
CA ALA A 68 3.57 8.95 9.99
C ALA A 68 3.59 9.87 8.74
N SER A 69 2.57 9.77 7.88
CA SER A 69 2.42 10.63 6.70
C SER A 69 1.80 12.00 6.97
N SER A 70 1.15 12.18 8.12
CA SER A 70 0.65 13.49 8.56
C SER A 70 1.70 14.29 9.33
N PHE A 71 2.60 13.61 10.04
CA PHE A 71 3.64 14.21 10.88
C PHE A 71 5.02 13.62 10.56
N PRO A 72 5.52 13.77 9.32
CA PRO A 72 6.76 13.12 8.88
C PRO A 72 7.99 13.58 9.65
N ASP A 73 8.00 14.82 10.14
CA ASP A 73 9.13 15.40 10.88
C ASP A 73 9.20 14.93 12.34
N SER A 74 8.09 14.42 12.89
CA SER A 74 7.98 14.00 14.29
C SER A 74 8.13 12.49 14.49
N ALA A 75 7.99 11.70 13.42
CA ALA A 75 8.04 10.25 13.49
C ALA A 75 9.39 9.70 13.02
N PRO A 76 10.18 9.03 13.88
CA PRO A 76 11.34 8.29 13.41
C PRO A 76 10.86 7.23 12.41
N PHE A 77 11.58 7.11 11.29
CA PHE A 77 11.21 6.17 10.22
C PHE A 77 9.81 6.42 9.62
N ALA A 78 9.36 7.69 9.55
CA ALA A 78 8.06 8.05 8.97
C ALA A 78 7.82 7.44 7.57
N MET A 79 8.84 7.49 6.71
CA MET A 79 8.77 7.00 5.34
C MET A 79 8.49 5.49 5.24
N PRO A 80 9.27 4.58 5.86
CA PRO A 80 8.97 3.15 5.83
C PRO A 80 7.69 2.77 6.60
N ILE A 81 7.29 3.52 7.63
CA ILE A 81 6.02 3.28 8.33
C ILE A 81 4.83 3.61 7.42
N ALA A 82 4.86 4.77 6.77
CA ALA A 82 3.84 5.17 5.79
C ALA A 82 3.81 4.24 4.56
N TRP A 83 4.99 3.79 4.12
CA TRP A 83 5.15 2.78 3.08
C TRP A 83 4.45 1.46 3.43
N ASN A 84 4.66 0.95 4.65
CA ASN A 84 4.03 -0.29 5.12
C ASN A 84 2.53 -0.13 5.30
N GLY A 85 2.06 0.97 5.90
CA GLY A 85 0.63 1.23 6.04
C GLY A 85 -0.08 1.25 4.68
N THR A 86 0.55 1.85 3.68
CA THR A 86 0.03 1.87 2.31
C THR A 86 -0.04 0.46 1.70
N LEU A 87 0.98 -0.38 1.91
CA LEU A 87 0.94 -1.78 1.47
C LEU A 87 -0.26 -2.52 2.08
N GLN A 88 -0.48 -2.34 3.39
CA GLN A 88 -1.57 -3.01 4.10
C GLN A 88 -2.95 -2.58 3.59
N ALA A 89 -3.13 -1.35 3.11
CA ALA A 89 -4.38 -0.93 2.47
C ALA A 89 -4.71 -1.78 1.23
N PHE A 90 -3.71 -2.02 0.37
CA PHE A 90 -3.90 -2.85 -0.82
C PHE A 90 -4.07 -4.34 -0.50
N LEU A 91 -3.28 -4.87 0.45
CA LEU A 91 -3.42 -6.26 0.87
C LEU A 91 -4.76 -6.52 1.56
N THR A 92 -5.29 -5.55 2.30
CA THR A 92 -6.63 -5.62 2.89
C THR A 92 -7.71 -5.65 1.82
N LEU A 93 -7.60 -4.81 0.78
CA LEU A 93 -8.52 -4.83 -0.35
C LEU A 93 -8.49 -6.20 -1.06
N ASN A 94 -7.30 -6.76 -1.24
CA ASN A 94 -7.12 -8.10 -1.79
C ASN A 94 -7.78 -9.17 -0.91
N ALA A 95 -7.63 -9.08 0.42
CA ALA A 95 -8.28 -9.99 1.37
C ALA A 95 -9.81 -9.90 1.28
N PHE A 96 -10.37 -8.69 1.24
CA PHE A 96 -11.82 -8.50 1.09
C PHE A 96 -12.34 -9.04 -0.24
N PHE A 97 -11.61 -8.87 -1.34
CA PHE A 97 -11.97 -9.47 -2.62
C PHE A 97 -12.08 -11.00 -2.51
N HIS A 98 -11.06 -11.65 -1.94
CA HIS A 98 -11.06 -13.10 -1.77
C HIS A 98 -12.16 -13.59 -0.80
N MET A 99 -12.42 -12.87 0.30
CA MET A 99 -13.52 -13.21 1.21
C MET A 99 -14.89 -13.09 0.53
N ARG A 100 -15.08 -12.14 -0.38
CA ARG A 100 -16.36 -11.95 -1.10
C ARG A 100 -16.67 -13.06 -2.10
N ILE A 101 -15.65 -13.69 -2.66
CA ILE A 101 -15.81 -14.76 -3.66
C ILE A 101 -15.71 -16.16 -3.03
N ILE A 102 -15.70 -16.26 -1.70
CA ILE A 102 -15.57 -17.55 -0.99
C ILE A 102 -16.63 -18.55 -1.41
N ASP A 103 -17.86 -18.08 -1.66
CA ASP A 103 -19.00 -18.90 -2.07
C ASP A 103 -18.87 -19.42 -3.52
N VAL A 104 -17.95 -18.86 -4.31
CA VAL A 104 -17.71 -19.21 -5.72
C VAL A 104 -16.63 -20.30 -5.84
N TYR A 105 -15.82 -20.50 -4.80
CA TYR A 105 -14.78 -21.52 -4.81
C TYR A 105 -15.26 -22.80 -4.11
N PRO A 106 -15.22 -23.96 -4.78
CA PRO A 106 -15.57 -25.23 -4.15
C PRO A 106 -14.59 -25.64 -3.05
N GLU A 107 -13.38 -25.05 -3.02
CA GLU A 107 -12.34 -25.36 -2.04
C GLU A 107 -11.68 -24.10 -1.47
N LEU A 108 -11.72 -23.95 -0.14
CA LEU A 108 -11.05 -22.87 0.60
C LEU A 108 -9.53 -22.86 0.38
N LEU A 109 -8.93 -24.02 0.14
CA LEU A 109 -7.50 -24.14 -0.09
C LEU A 109 -7.08 -23.36 -1.35
N ARG A 110 -7.83 -23.50 -2.44
CA ARG A 110 -7.56 -22.80 -3.70
C ARG A 110 -7.71 -21.28 -3.53
N LEU A 111 -8.72 -20.85 -2.77
CA LEU A 111 -8.90 -19.42 -2.45
C LEU A 111 -7.73 -18.88 -1.62
N THR A 112 -7.25 -19.65 -0.64
CA THR A 112 -6.11 -19.28 0.21
C THR A 112 -4.82 -19.18 -0.60
N ILE A 113 -4.56 -20.15 -1.49
CA ILE A 113 -3.41 -20.12 -2.39
C ILE A 113 -3.48 -18.90 -3.32
N SER A 114 -4.65 -18.62 -3.89
CA SER A 114 -4.85 -17.44 -4.75
C SER A 114 -4.60 -16.13 -4.00
N PHE A 115 -5.10 -16.02 -2.76
CA PHE A 115 -4.85 -14.87 -1.90
C PHE A 115 -3.36 -14.70 -1.60
N LEU A 116 -2.64 -15.78 -1.26
CA LEU A 116 -1.21 -15.73 -0.98
C LEU A 116 -0.41 -15.32 -2.22
N LEU A 117 -0.68 -15.93 -3.38
CA LEU A 117 0.00 -15.61 -4.63
C LEU A 117 -0.19 -14.15 -5.04
N THR A 118 -1.43 -13.67 -5.04
CA THR A 118 -1.74 -12.28 -5.37
C THR A 118 -1.11 -11.30 -4.38
N SER A 119 -1.11 -11.63 -3.09
CA SER A 119 -0.48 -10.80 -2.05
C SER A 119 1.04 -10.73 -2.18
N ILE A 120 1.69 -11.85 -2.49
CA ILE A 120 3.14 -11.92 -2.74
C ILE A 120 3.50 -11.09 -3.97
N LEU A 121 2.81 -11.31 -5.09
CA LEU A 121 3.03 -10.54 -6.32
C LEU A 121 2.84 -9.05 -6.09
N PHE A 122 1.77 -8.66 -5.39
CA PHE A 122 1.52 -7.26 -5.06
C PHE A 122 2.64 -6.68 -4.19
N SER A 123 3.10 -7.42 -3.18
CA SER A 123 4.18 -6.97 -2.28
C SER A 123 5.52 -6.81 -3.01
N ILE A 124 5.82 -7.71 -3.96
CA ILE A 124 7.01 -7.63 -4.81
C ILE A 124 6.91 -6.38 -5.71
N CYS A 125 5.80 -6.24 -6.45
CA CYS A 125 5.58 -5.08 -7.32
C CYS A 125 5.62 -3.77 -6.53
N TRP A 126 4.97 -3.72 -5.36
CA TRP A 126 5.01 -2.58 -4.44
C TRP A 126 6.46 -2.22 -4.10
N SER A 127 7.25 -3.20 -3.64
CA SER A 127 8.65 -3.02 -3.26
C SER A 127 9.53 -2.49 -4.41
N PHE A 128 9.30 -2.96 -5.64
CA PHE A 128 10.04 -2.48 -6.82
C PHE A 128 9.58 -1.09 -7.26
N CYS A 129 8.27 -0.85 -7.37
CA CYS A 129 7.72 0.45 -7.76
C CYS A 129 8.08 1.56 -6.76
N ALA A 130 8.16 1.26 -5.46
CA ALA A 130 8.70 2.15 -4.42
C ALA A 130 10.04 2.76 -4.79
N ARG A 131 10.93 1.86 -5.21
CA ARG A 131 12.35 2.10 -5.42
C ARG A 131 12.54 2.75 -6.77
N HIS A 132 11.87 2.25 -7.81
CA HIS A 132 11.95 2.79 -9.17
C HIS A 132 11.34 4.19 -9.35
N THR A 133 10.34 4.56 -8.54
CA THR A 133 9.85 5.96 -8.55
C THR A 133 10.97 6.95 -8.18
N VAL A 134 12.04 6.52 -7.49
CA VAL A 134 13.20 7.38 -7.21
C VAL A 134 14.02 7.57 -8.48
N HIS A 135 14.31 6.47 -9.18
CA HIS A 135 15.18 6.45 -10.36
C HIS A 135 14.54 7.07 -11.61
N LEU A 136 13.23 6.88 -11.83
CA LEU A 136 12.54 7.46 -13.00
C LEU A 136 12.36 8.98 -12.89
N VAL A 137 12.10 9.50 -11.68
CA VAL A 137 12.07 10.95 -11.45
C VAL A 137 13.47 11.56 -11.64
N GLN A 138 14.53 10.80 -11.35
CA GLN A 138 15.92 11.20 -11.63
C GLN A 138 16.20 11.23 -13.14
N ALA A 139 15.79 10.20 -13.89
CA ALA A 139 16.01 10.12 -15.34
C ALA A 139 15.25 11.21 -16.11
N ALA A 140 13.96 11.41 -15.81
CA ALA A 140 13.12 12.42 -16.48
C ALA A 140 13.59 13.87 -16.24
N ARG A 141 14.37 14.14 -15.18
CA ARG A 141 14.97 15.45 -14.93
C ARG A 141 16.31 15.65 -15.62
N HIS A 142 17.14 14.61 -15.73
CA HIS A 142 18.38 14.69 -16.50
C HIS A 142 18.07 15.07 -17.95
N GLU A 143 17.05 14.44 -18.53
CA GLU A 143 16.55 14.74 -19.87
C GLU A 143 16.03 16.19 -19.99
N LYS A 144 15.21 16.66 -19.05
CA LYS A 144 14.74 18.07 -19.04
C LYS A 144 15.87 19.09 -18.86
N SER A 145 16.88 18.80 -18.04
CA SER A 145 18.04 19.70 -17.88
C SER A 145 18.91 19.76 -19.14
N HIS A 146 19.06 18.63 -19.84
CA HIS A 146 19.76 18.56 -21.12
C HIS A 146 19.03 19.30 -22.23
N LEU A 147 17.69 19.28 -22.23
CA LEU A 147 16.88 20.02 -23.18
C LEU A 147 16.93 21.53 -22.92
N CYS A 148 16.96 21.96 -21.66
CA CYS A 148 17.11 23.38 -21.29
C CYS A 148 18.49 23.94 -21.67
N SER A 149 19.57 23.21 -21.37
CA SER A 149 20.94 23.66 -21.70
C SER A 149 21.21 23.67 -23.21
N ARG A 150 20.57 22.78 -23.97
CA ARG A 150 20.65 22.77 -25.44
C ARG A 150 19.83 23.88 -26.10
N ALA A 151 18.80 24.40 -25.43
CA ALA A 151 18.04 25.56 -25.91
C ALA A 151 18.80 26.87 -25.70
N GLU A 152 19.58 26.97 -24.61
CA GLU A 152 20.43 28.15 -24.33
C GLU A 152 21.70 28.20 -25.20
N SER A 153 22.18 27.06 -25.72
CA SER A 153 23.38 27.01 -26.59
C SER A 153 23.12 27.31 -28.08
N VAL A 154 21.86 27.57 -28.46
CA VAL A 154 21.44 27.78 -29.87
C VAL A 154 20.88 29.21 -30.08
N GLY A 155 20.87 30.04 -29.04
CA GLY A 155 20.58 31.48 -29.12
C GLY A 155 21.86 32.30 -29.08
#